data_AF-A0A2S9YK96-F1
#
_entry.id   AF-A0A2S9YK96-F1
#
_cell.length_a   1.000
_cell.length_b   1.000
_cell.length_c   1.000
_cell.angle_alpha   90.00
_cell.angle_beta   90.00
_cell.angle_gamma   90.00
#
_symmetry.space_group_name_H-M   'P 1'
#
loop_
_entity.id
_entity.type
_entity.pdbx_description
1 polymer ?
#
loop_
_entity_poly.entity_id
_entity_poly.type
_entity_poly.pdbx_seq_one_letter_code
_entity_poly.pdbx_strand_id
1 'polypeptide(L)'
;MPRLVTSLSLACLLSLTACSDNGSGDGNPTTLDPTSSGDGDPSETDSESSDSSGDGDGDPGDGDGDGDGDGDGDGDGDGDGDGDPGPVCGDGNVDPGEECDVGNETMFCDADCTYAVCGDGYHNMLSEQCDDGNMENTDGCVGPCLIASCGDTFVQAGVEDCDDGDMDDTDDCTSECVLATCGDGIVHAQDEECDDANMIDTDACTAQCTASFCGDGVLWEGMETCDDGNLINTDACPTSCQPAVCGDGFVQQGVEECDDGNMIDDDFCANDCTGLGYAPCFESDVGVLNGDPWVVCSIDQNGAWVSASTSGTYQADQICNFLGFNTLSEWGGTCGNVCGFCENDTTCENTGDMNFNGGGDTNWPQLAFTVHWLCTNE
;
A
#
# COMPACT_ATOMS: atom_id res chain seq x y z
N MET A 1 -23.72 54.03 -7.38
CA MET A 1 -23.48 54.88 -6.19
C MET A 1 -24.08 54.12 -5.01
N PRO A 2 -23.28 53.70 -4.00
CA PRO A 2 -22.62 54.57 -3.00
C PRO A 2 -21.09 54.34 -2.87
N ARG A 3 -20.29 55.39 -2.56
CA ARG A 3 -19.46 55.65 -1.35
C ARG A 3 -18.45 54.55 -0.97
N LEU A 4 -17.13 54.76 -1.22
CA LEU A 4 -16.08 55.17 -0.24
C LEU A 4 -16.13 54.34 1.06
N VAL A 5 -15.08 53.65 1.54
CA VAL A 5 -13.78 54.22 1.97
C VAL A 5 -12.70 53.12 2.16
N THR A 6 -11.47 53.46 1.73
CA THR A 6 -10.12 53.22 2.28
C THR A 6 -9.83 52.23 3.43
N SER A 7 -8.74 51.47 3.22
CA SER A 7 -7.55 51.30 4.08
C SER A 7 -7.64 50.35 5.27
N LEU A 8 -6.74 49.35 5.36
CA LEU A 8 -5.46 49.46 6.09
C LEU A 8 -4.75 48.09 6.13
N SER A 9 -3.51 48.04 5.67
CA SER A 9 -2.57 46.94 5.92
C SER A 9 -2.14 46.93 7.38
N LEU A 10 -2.01 45.76 8.03
CA LEU A 10 -0.96 45.57 9.03
C LEU A 10 -0.57 44.10 9.19
N ALA A 11 0.74 43.88 9.09
CA ALA A 11 1.46 42.64 9.27
C ALA A 11 1.31 42.06 10.70
N CYS A 12 1.30 40.73 10.80
CA CYS A 12 1.61 40.04 12.04
C CYS A 12 2.95 39.32 11.87
N LEU A 13 3.87 39.62 12.80
CA LEU A 13 5.24 39.14 12.84
C LEU A 13 5.31 37.66 13.25
N LEU A 14 6.24 36.94 12.60
CA LEU A 14 6.80 35.70 13.13
C LEU A 14 7.47 35.96 14.49
N SER A 15 7.18 35.09 15.45
CA SER A 15 8.00 34.89 16.64
C SER A 15 8.44 33.43 16.69
N LEU A 16 9.73 33.21 16.42
CA LEU A 16 10.46 32.02 16.84
C LEU A 16 10.51 31.99 18.37
N THR A 17 10.24 30.83 18.95
CA THR A 17 10.70 30.49 20.29
C THR A 17 11.28 29.09 20.28
N ALA A 18 12.61 29.04 20.41
CA ALA A 18 13.36 27.86 20.80
C ALA A 18 13.09 27.54 22.28
N CYS A 19 12.97 26.26 22.60
CA CYS A 19 13.22 25.74 23.94
C CYS A 19 14.26 24.62 23.83
N SER A 20 15.40 24.87 24.46
CA SER A 20 16.46 23.89 24.70
C SER A 20 16.37 23.42 26.15
N ASP A 21 16.46 22.10 26.30
CA ASP A 21 17.07 21.31 27.37
C ASP A 21 16.56 21.36 28.82
N ASN A 22 16.19 20.15 29.30
CA ASN A 22 16.64 19.63 30.60
C ASN A 22 16.48 18.10 30.67
N GLY A 23 17.57 17.37 30.40
CA GLY A 23 18.26 16.58 31.43
C GLY A 23 17.70 15.23 31.92
N SER A 24 18.55 14.21 31.73
CA SER A 24 18.91 13.11 32.64
C SER A 24 18.27 11.72 32.48
N GLY A 25 19.14 10.73 32.24
CA GLY A 25 18.87 9.31 32.51
C GLY A 25 19.89 8.36 31.88
N ASP A 26 20.97 8.07 32.60
CA ASP A 26 22.06 7.14 32.23
C ASP A 26 21.59 5.69 31.97
N GLY A 27 22.16 5.06 30.93
CA GLY A 27 21.96 3.65 30.61
C GLY A 27 23.04 3.11 29.66
N ASN A 28 24.20 2.80 30.22
CA ASN A 28 25.37 2.17 29.60
C ASN A 28 25.06 0.80 28.93
N PRO A 29 25.50 0.53 27.69
CA PRO A 29 25.73 -0.83 27.23
C PRO A 29 27.24 -1.14 27.20
N THR A 30 27.58 -2.22 27.90
CA THR A 30 28.89 -2.87 27.92
C THR A 30 29.29 -3.41 26.55
N THR A 31 30.50 -3.07 26.13
CA THR A 31 31.25 -3.65 25.01
C THR A 31 32.01 -4.91 25.42
N LEU A 32 31.96 -5.97 24.61
CA LEU A 32 33.05 -6.96 24.33
C LEU A 32 32.74 -7.60 22.95
N ASP A 33 33.39 -7.16 21.87
CA ASP A 33 34.56 -7.79 21.19
C ASP A 33 34.12 -8.86 20.14
N PRO A 34 34.58 -8.78 18.87
CA PRO A 34 35.87 -9.41 18.55
C PRO A 34 36.78 -8.60 17.59
N THR A 35 38.05 -8.48 18.00
CA THR A 35 39.32 -8.55 17.23
C THR A 35 39.18 -8.69 15.70
N SER A 36 39.57 -7.67 14.91
CA SER A 36 40.94 -7.35 14.44
C SER A 36 41.46 -8.22 13.30
N SER A 37 41.47 -7.66 12.08
CA SER A 37 42.62 -7.41 11.16
C SER A 37 42.03 -6.61 9.98
N GLY A 38 42.33 -5.33 9.69
CA GLY A 38 43.65 -4.70 9.51
C GLY A 38 44.26 -5.22 8.21
N ASP A 39 44.45 -4.48 7.12
CA ASP A 39 44.84 -3.07 6.88
C ASP A 39 44.27 -2.63 5.49
N GLY A 40 43.86 -1.39 5.19
CA GLY A 40 44.52 -0.08 5.32
C GLY A 40 44.88 0.43 3.92
N ASP A 41 44.00 1.18 3.23
CA ASP A 41 44.03 2.65 3.01
C ASP A 41 44.53 3.01 1.57
N PRO A 42 44.21 4.19 0.97
CA PRO A 42 43.75 4.27 -0.42
C PRO A 42 44.71 5.15 -1.24
N SER A 43 44.43 5.39 -2.53
CA SER A 43 44.58 6.72 -3.16
C SER A 43 44.45 6.66 -4.70
N GLU A 44 43.53 7.51 -5.19
CA GLU A 44 43.74 8.46 -6.30
C GLU A 44 43.73 7.85 -7.73
N THR A 45 42.61 7.98 -8.45
CA THR A 45 42.21 9.08 -9.38
C THR A 45 42.90 9.04 -10.76
N ASP A 46 42.08 9.40 -11.74
CA ASP A 46 42.35 9.77 -13.14
C ASP A 46 42.49 8.63 -14.17
N SER A 47 41.52 8.43 -15.07
CA SER A 47 41.09 9.27 -16.21
C SER A 47 41.88 8.96 -17.50
N GLU A 48 41.12 8.46 -18.48
CA GLU A 48 41.23 8.67 -19.93
C GLU A 48 42.36 8.00 -20.76
N SER A 49 41.89 7.12 -21.64
CA SER A 49 42.06 7.14 -23.11
C SER A 49 43.41 6.86 -23.80
N SER A 50 43.27 5.99 -24.80
CA SER A 50 43.84 6.02 -26.17
C SER A 50 45.24 5.46 -26.46
N ASP A 51 45.19 4.46 -27.35
CA ASP A 51 45.92 4.30 -28.62
C ASP A 51 47.43 3.99 -28.70
N SER A 52 47.68 3.08 -29.66
CA SER A 52 48.79 3.01 -30.61
C SER A 52 50.12 2.34 -30.21
N SER A 53 50.32 1.18 -30.84
CA SER A 53 51.44 0.82 -31.76
C SER A 53 52.89 1.13 -31.36
N GLY A 54 53.74 0.10 -31.40
CA GLY A 54 55.19 0.29 -31.53
C GLY A 54 55.98 -1.02 -31.50
N ASP A 55 56.59 -1.35 -32.64
CA ASP A 55 57.45 -2.49 -32.90
C ASP A 55 58.73 -2.54 -32.02
N GLY A 56 59.29 -3.74 -31.85
CA GLY A 56 60.58 -3.94 -31.22
C GLY A 56 61.19 -5.31 -31.51
N ASP A 57 62.05 -5.35 -32.53
CA ASP A 57 62.93 -6.47 -32.89
C ASP A 57 63.87 -6.89 -31.76
N GLY A 58 64.18 -8.19 -31.68
CA GLY A 58 65.19 -8.73 -30.78
C GLY A 58 65.51 -10.21 -31.01
N ASP A 59 66.32 -10.50 -32.02
CA ASP A 59 67.08 -11.73 -32.22
C ASP A 59 67.99 -12.05 -31.00
N PRO A 60 68.23 -13.33 -30.66
CA PRO A 60 69.51 -13.89 -31.09
C PRO A 60 69.49 -15.41 -31.37
N GLY A 61 70.33 -15.83 -32.33
CA GLY A 61 71.28 -16.91 -32.05
C GLY A 61 71.61 -17.86 -33.21
N ASP A 62 72.67 -17.51 -33.92
CA ASP A 62 73.39 -18.34 -34.89
C ASP A 62 73.88 -19.67 -34.30
N GLY A 63 73.69 -20.76 -35.05
CA GLY A 63 74.27 -22.07 -34.81
C GLY A 63 74.57 -22.77 -36.12
N ASP A 64 75.75 -22.49 -36.66
CA ASP A 64 76.33 -23.17 -37.83
C ASP A 64 76.48 -24.67 -37.58
N GLY A 65 75.84 -25.47 -38.44
CA GLY A 65 75.98 -26.92 -38.51
C GLY A 65 76.11 -27.35 -39.96
N ASP A 66 77.34 -27.30 -40.49
CA ASP A 66 77.70 -27.87 -41.77
C ASP A 66 77.45 -29.39 -41.76
N GLY A 67 76.53 -29.83 -42.61
CA GLY A 67 76.23 -31.23 -42.87
C GLY A 67 76.03 -31.45 -44.36
N ASP A 68 77.14 -31.52 -45.09
CA ASP A 68 77.18 -31.96 -46.49
C ASP A 68 76.59 -33.39 -46.60
N GLY A 69 75.51 -33.49 -47.36
CA GLY A 69 74.85 -34.74 -47.69
C GLY A 69 74.23 -34.64 -49.08
N ASP A 70 75.09 -34.56 -50.10
CA ASP A 70 74.70 -34.76 -51.49
C ASP A 70 74.04 -36.14 -51.64
N GLY A 71 72.76 -36.11 -51.98
CA GLY A 71 71.94 -37.28 -52.22
C GLY A 71 70.88 -36.96 -53.26
N ASP A 72 71.33 -36.63 -54.48
CA ASP A 72 70.50 -36.69 -55.68
C ASP A 72 70.01 -38.12 -55.88
N GLY A 73 68.83 -38.40 -55.35
CA GLY A 73 68.06 -39.59 -55.58
C GLY A 73 66.75 -39.21 -56.25
N ASP A 74 66.81 -38.94 -57.55
CA ASP A 74 65.66 -39.04 -58.44
C ASP A 74 65.17 -40.49 -58.42
N GLY A 75 64.37 -40.81 -57.41
CA GLY A 75 63.55 -41.99 -57.35
C GLY A 75 62.16 -41.62 -57.78
N ASP A 76 61.90 -41.67 -59.10
CA ASP A 76 60.58 -41.93 -59.65
C ASP A 76 60.14 -43.31 -59.16
N GLY A 77 59.68 -43.35 -57.92
CA GLY A 77 58.94 -44.45 -57.34
C GLY A 77 57.48 -44.13 -57.49
N ASP A 78 56.87 -44.68 -58.55
CA ASP A 78 55.45 -44.98 -58.61
C ASP A 78 55.12 -45.95 -57.45
N GLY A 79 55.12 -45.42 -56.23
CA GLY A 79 54.54 -46.06 -55.06
C GLY A 79 53.13 -45.55 -55.00
N ASP A 80 52.19 -46.42 -55.36
CA ASP A 80 50.76 -46.21 -55.24
C ASP A 80 50.47 -45.57 -53.88
N GLY A 81 50.30 -44.26 -53.87
CA GLY A 81 49.58 -43.59 -52.81
C GLY A 81 48.15 -44.06 -52.97
N ASP A 82 47.88 -45.29 -52.53
CA ASP A 82 46.62 -45.62 -51.91
C ASP A 82 46.51 -44.62 -50.78
N GLY A 83 45.99 -43.44 -51.12
CA GLY A 83 45.83 -42.34 -50.21
C GLY A 83 45.00 -42.91 -49.09
N ASP A 84 45.66 -43.18 -47.97
CA ASP A 84 45.01 -43.48 -46.72
C ASP A 84 43.97 -42.36 -46.60
N PRO A 85 42.67 -42.66 -46.77
CA PRO A 85 41.66 -41.65 -46.61
C PRO A 85 41.90 -41.17 -45.18
N GLY A 86 42.38 -39.92 -45.02
CA GLY A 86 42.61 -39.38 -43.69
C GLY A 86 41.36 -39.58 -42.84
N PRO A 87 41.49 -39.59 -41.50
CA PRO A 87 40.44 -40.04 -40.55
C PRO A 87 39.03 -39.72 -41.06
N VAL A 88 38.24 -40.76 -41.33
CA VAL A 88 36.91 -40.64 -41.94
C VAL A 88 35.85 -41.04 -40.94
N CYS A 89 35.20 -40.03 -40.38
CA CYS A 89 34.02 -40.22 -39.53
C CYS A 89 32.93 -41.03 -40.25
N GLY A 90 32.56 -42.17 -39.66
CA GLY A 90 31.55 -43.12 -40.12
C GLY A 90 32.05 -44.39 -40.81
N ASP A 91 33.33 -44.75 -40.69
CA ASP A 91 33.90 -45.89 -41.42
C ASP A 91 33.86 -47.25 -40.67
N GLY A 92 33.45 -47.21 -39.40
CA GLY A 92 33.38 -48.31 -38.45
C GLY A 92 34.60 -48.47 -37.52
N ASN A 93 35.60 -47.59 -37.57
CA ASN A 93 36.78 -47.54 -36.72
C ASN A 93 37.01 -46.15 -36.13
N VAL A 94 37.26 -46.05 -34.82
CA VAL A 94 37.65 -44.79 -34.18
C VAL A 94 39.09 -44.44 -34.55
N ASP A 95 39.26 -43.46 -35.44
CA ASP A 95 40.54 -43.00 -35.94
C ASP A 95 41.19 -41.92 -35.03
N PRO A 96 42.49 -41.60 -35.19
CA PRO A 96 43.13 -40.53 -34.42
C PRO A 96 42.47 -39.16 -34.64
N GLY A 97 41.83 -38.63 -33.60
CA GLY A 97 41.09 -37.37 -33.65
C GLY A 97 39.58 -37.54 -33.48
N GLU A 98 39.09 -38.78 -33.52
CA GLU A 98 37.69 -39.14 -33.28
C GLU A 98 37.50 -39.68 -31.86
N GLU A 99 36.33 -39.42 -31.28
CA GLU A 99 35.93 -39.91 -29.96
C GLU A 99 34.95 -41.09 -30.05
N CYS A 100 34.23 -41.14 -31.16
CA CYS A 100 33.30 -42.18 -31.60
C CYS A 100 33.34 -42.27 -33.13
N ASP A 101 32.74 -43.29 -33.73
CA ASP A 101 32.81 -43.46 -35.19
C ASP A 101 31.54 -44.08 -35.76
N VAL A 102 30.46 -43.29 -35.75
CA VAL A 102 29.15 -43.72 -36.27
C VAL A 102 28.80 -43.00 -37.58
N GLY A 103 29.41 -41.84 -37.85
CA GLY A 103 29.17 -41.06 -39.07
C GLY A 103 27.78 -40.44 -39.17
N ASN A 104 26.98 -40.57 -38.12
CA ASN A 104 25.65 -40.00 -37.97
C ASN A 104 25.37 -39.71 -36.50
N GLU A 105 24.38 -38.84 -36.25
CA GLU A 105 23.96 -38.52 -34.89
C GLU A 105 23.40 -39.77 -34.18
N THR A 106 23.87 -39.98 -32.96
CA THR A 106 23.34 -40.92 -31.98
C THR A 106 23.27 -40.25 -30.61
N MET A 107 22.62 -40.89 -29.63
CA MET A 107 22.58 -40.40 -28.23
C MET A 107 23.95 -40.18 -27.56
N PHE A 108 25.06 -40.62 -28.18
CA PHE A 108 26.40 -40.58 -27.59
C PHE A 108 27.46 -40.06 -28.57
N CYS A 109 27.09 -39.74 -29.81
CA CYS A 109 28.06 -39.41 -30.86
C CYS A 109 27.41 -38.43 -31.84
N ASP A 110 28.14 -37.38 -32.17
CA ASP A 110 27.76 -36.37 -33.14
C ASP A 110 28.12 -36.80 -34.56
N ALA A 111 27.60 -36.09 -35.57
CA ALA A 111 27.90 -36.44 -36.95
C ALA A 111 29.33 -36.10 -37.38
N ASP A 112 30.08 -35.35 -36.57
CA ASP A 112 31.51 -35.07 -36.75
C ASP A 112 32.41 -35.94 -35.84
N CYS A 113 31.84 -36.98 -35.22
CA CYS A 113 32.56 -37.99 -34.44
C CYS A 113 33.17 -37.50 -33.11
N THR A 114 32.63 -36.42 -32.55
CA THR A 114 32.77 -36.07 -31.13
C THR A 114 31.70 -36.75 -30.28
N TYR A 115 31.92 -36.84 -28.98
CA TYR A 115 30.86 -37.25 -28.06
C TYR A 115 29.77 -36.18 -27.97
N ALA A 116 28.51 -36.62 -28.09
CA ALA A 116 27.34 -35.76 -27.86
C ALA A 116 27.34 -35.26 -26.42
N VAL A 117 27.88 -34.05 -26.21
CA VAL A 117 28.07 -33.44 -24.91
C VAL A 117 27.53 -32.02 -24.96
N CYS A 118 26.60 -31.74 -24.06
CA CYS A 118 26.03 -30.41 -23.94
C CYS A 118 27.10 -29.31 -23.84
N GLY A 119 26.99 -28.29 -24.67
CA GLY A 119 27.88 -27.14 -24.68
C GLY A 119 29.15 -27.32 -25.50
N ASP A 120 29.20 -28.31 -26.41
CA ASP A 120 30.34 -28.53 -27.29
C ASP A 120 30.26 -27.75 -28.61
N GLY A 121 29.14 -27.08 -28.87
CA GLY A 121 28.88 -26.30 -30.07
C GLY A 121 28.17 -27.08 -31.16
N TYR A 122 27.80 -28.34 -30.90
CA TYR A 122 27.11 -29.23 -31.81
C TYR A 122 25.73 -29.62 -31.26
N HIS A 123 24.66 -29.11 -31.89
CA HIS A 123 23.30 -29.47 -31.47
C HIS A 123 22.94 -30.89 -31.92
N ASN A 124 23.10 -31.87 -31.02
CA ASN A 124 22.70 -33.25 -31.28
C ASN A 124 21.19 -33.44 -31.10
N MET A 125 20.45 -33.49 -32.20
CA MET A 125 18.98 -33.56 -32.20
C MET A 125 18.39 -34.81 -31.53
N LEU A 126 19.19 -35.85 -31.26
CA LEU A 126 18.75 -37.06 -30.58
C LEU A 126 19.00 -37.00 -29.06
N SER A 127 20.04 -36.29 -28.61
CA SER A 127 20.43 -36.18 -27.20
C SER A 127 19.95 -34.89 -26.53
N GLU A 128 19.85 -33.79 -27.29
CA GLU A 128 19.80 -32.43 -26.76
C GLU A 128 18.67 -31.60 -27.39
N GLN A 129 18.08 -30.69 -26.62
CA GLN A 129 17.03 -29.78 -27.12
C GLN A 129 17.60 -28.45 -27.64
N CYS A 130 18.79 -28.07 -27.18
CA CYS A 130 19.58 -26.93 -27.61
C CYS A 130 21.07 -27.25 -27.44
N ASP A 131 21.94 -26.46 -28.06
CA ASP A 131 23.36 -26.36 -27.74
C ASP A 131 23.81 -24.93 -28.06
N ASP A 132 24.37 -24.23 -27.08
CA ASP A 132 24.90 -22.87 -27.21
C ASP A 132 26.43 -22.80 -27.04
N GLY A 133 27.10 -23.94 -27.15
CA GLY A 133 28.55 -24.06 -27.13
C GLY A 133 29.21 -23.74 -25.79
N ASN A 134 28.45 -23.75 -24.69
CA ASN A 134 29.00 -23.58 -23.36
C ASN A 134 28.15 -24.30 -22.28
N MET A 135 28.57 -24.20 -21.02
CA MET A 135 27.96 -24.90 -19.87
C MET A 135 27.34 -23.93 -18.84
N GLU A 136 27.17 -22.67 -19.22
CA GLU A 136 26.44 -21.70 -18.41
C GLU A 136 24.95 -22.05 -18.44
N ASN A 137 24.23 -21.78 -17.35
CA ASN A 137 22.78 -22.02 -17.27
C ASN A 137 21.99 -20.69 -17.32
N THR A 138 22.64 -19.60 -17.72
CA THR A 138 22.07 -18.24 -17.64
C THR A 138 21.87 -17.61 -19.02
N ASP A 139 21.94 -18.44 -20.06
CA ASP A 139 21.73 -18.13 -21.46
C ASP A 139 20.65 -19.07 -22.04
N GLY A 140 20.62 -19.26 -23.37
CA GLY A 140 19.51 -19.89 -24.05
C GLY A 140 19.36 -21.40 -23.80
N CYS A 141 20.37 -22.04 -23.20
CA CYS A 141 20.39 -23.46 -22.92
C CYS A 141 20.81 -23.70 -21.47
N VAL A 142 20.04 -24.51 -20.73
CA VAL A 142 20.40 -24.93 -19.36
C VAL A 142 20.87 -26.37 -19.38
N GLY A 143 21.92 -26.69 -18.64
CA GLY A 143 22.39 -28.06 -18.46
C GLY A 143 21.26 -28.94 -17.89
N PRO A 144 20.91 -30.10 -18.48
CA PRO A 144 21.58 -30.90 -19.50
C PRO A 144 21.08 -30.67 -20.95
N CYS A 145 21.31 -29.48 -21.49
CA CYS A 145 20.89 -29.06 -22.84
C CYS A 145 19.37 -29.09 -23.04
N LEU A 146 18.68 -28.50 -22.06
CA LEU A 146 17.27 -28.16 -22.12
C LEU A 146 17.15 -26.69 -22.50
N ILE A 147 16.13 -26.37 -23.29
CA ILE A 147 15.84 -24.97 -23.62
C ILE A 147 15.51 -24.24 -22.31
N ALA A 148 16.16 -23.11 -22.09
CA ALA A 148 15.89 -22.24 -20.96
C ALA A 148 14.40 -21.84 -20.91
N SER A 149 13.81 -21.86 -19.72
CA SER A 149 12.39 -21.56 -19.54
C SER A 149 12.10 -21.03 -18.14
N CYS A 150 11.17 -20.08 -18.06
CA CYS A 150 10.60 -19.59 -16.81
C CYS A 150 10.24 -20.73 -15.83
N GLY A 151 10.81 -20.70 -14.63
CA GLY A 151 10.63 -21.71 -13.60
C GLY A 151 11.60 -22.89 -13.68
N ASP A 152 12.73 -22.73 -14.37
CA ASP A 152 13.81 -23.72 -14.44
C ASP A 152 14.91 -23.50 -13.39
N THR A 153 14.69 -22.59 -12.45
CA THR A 153 15.55 -22.21 -11.32
C THR A 153 16.75 -21.33 -11.67
N PHE A 154 16.87 -20.91 -12.93
CA PHE A 154 17.92 -20.01 -13.38
C PHE A 154 17.29 -18.75 -13.96
N VAL A 155 17.86 -17.58 -13.66
CA VAL A 155 17.46 -16.33 -14.31
C VAL A 155 18.36 -16.11 -15.53
N GLN A 156 17.80 -16.11 -16.74
CA GLN A 156 18.59 -15.96 -17.96
C GLN A 156 18.59 -14.52 -18.48
N ALA A 157 19.78 -13.92 -18.56
CA ALA A 157 19.93 -12.49 -18.81
C ALA A 157 19.43 -12.09 -20.21
N GLY A 158 18.42 -11.21 -20.25
CA GLY A 158 17.83 -10.72 -21.49
C GLY A 158 16.83 -11.68 -22.15
N VAL A 159 16.52 -12.80 -21.50
CA VAL A 159 15.41 -13.70 -21.84
C VAL A 159 14.24 -13.44 -20.88
N GLU A 160 14.54 -13.32 -19.59
CA GLU A 160 13.58 -13.07 -18.51
C GLU A 160 14.16 -12.12 -17.46
N ASP A 161 13.28 -11.48 -16.67
CA ASP A 161 13.68 -10.55 -15.61
C ASP A 161 13.86 -11.26 -14.25
N CYS A 162 13.20 -12.41 -14.07
CA CYS A 162 13.20 -13.25 -12.88
C CYS A 162 12.85 -14.70 -13.26
N ASP A 163 12.94 -15.64 -12.31
CA ASP A 163 12.47 -17.03 -12.46
C ASP A 163 11.38 -17.25 -11.40
N ASP A 164 10.13 -17.41 -11.83
CA ASP A 164 8.95 -17.58 -10.95
C ASP A 164 9.18 -18.80 -10.04
N GLY A 165 9.53 -19.93 -10.65
CA GLY A 165 9.78 -21.18 -9.93
C GLY A 165 8.53 -21.78 -9.28
N ASP A 166 7.43 -21.03 -9.18
CA ASP A 166 6.10 -21.52 -8.97
C ASP A 166 5.16 -21.12 -10.12
N MET A 167 3.85 -20.97 -9.90
CA MET A 167 2.90 -20.61 -10.97
C MET A 167 1.89 -19.60 -10.41
N ASP A 168 2.36 -18.76 -9.49
CA ASP A 168 1.56 -17.81 -8.74
C ASP A 168 1.95 -16.39 -9.14
N ASP A 169 1.14 -15.78 -10.01
CA ASP A 169 1.39 -14.42 -10.48
C ASP A 169 1.39 -13.35 -9.35
N THR A 170 1.09 -13.70 -8.10
CA THR A 170 0.96 -12.76 -6.97
C THR A 170 2.21 -12.62 -6.09
N ASP A 171 3.30 -13.27 -6.47
CA ASP A 171 4.60 -13.13 -5.81
C ASP A 171 5.53 -12.15 -6.55
N ASP A 172 6.81 -12.11 -6.20
CA ASP A 172 7.79 -11.17 -6.76
C ASP A 172 8.04 -11.38 -8.28
N CYS A 173 7.61 -12.51 -8.86
CA CYS A 173 7.87 -12.89 -10.24
C CYS A 173 6.68 -13.61 -10.88
N THR A 174 6.01 -12.95 -11.82
CA THR A 174 4.86 -13.53 -12.54
C THR A 174 5.22 -14.80 -13.32
N SER A 175 4.22 -15.62 -13.66
CA SER A 175 4.41 -16.83 -14.48
C SER A 175 4.79 -16.57 -15.93
N GLU A 176 4.85 -15.30 -16.34
CA GLU A 176 5.48 -14.86 -17.60
C GLU A 176 6.96 -14.44 -17.41
N CYS A 177 7.52 -14.67 -16.21
CA CYS A 177 8.87 -14.30 -15.76
C CYS A 177 9.20 -12.82 -15.96
N VAL A 178 8.21 -12.00 -15.62
CA VAL A 178 8.31 -10.55 -15.49
C VAL A 178 8.25 -10.23 -14.00
N LEU A 179 9.14 -9.35 -13.55
CA LEU A 179 9.14 -8.86 -12.16
C LEU A 179 7.81 -8.20 -11.83
N ALA A 180 7.34 -8.43 -10.61
CA ALA A 180 6.22 -7.72 -10.01
C ALA A 180 6.40 -6.20 -10.13
N THR A 181 5.40 -5.50 -10.65
CA THR A 181 5.46 -4.04 -10.77
C THR A 181 4.14 -3.36 -10.47
N CYS A 182 4.21 -2.36 -9.60
CA CYS A 182 3.08 -1.49 -9.34
C CYS A 182 2.44 -0.93 -10.61
N GLY A 183 1.13 -1.08 -10.71
CA GLY A 183 0.30 -0.64 -11.82
C GLY A 183 0.19 -1.65 -12.96
N ASP A 184 0.56 -2.92 -12.76
CA ASP A 184 0.42 -3.98 -13.76
C ASP A 184 -0.95 -4.70 -13.73
N GLY A 185 -1.77 -4.40 -12.73
CA GLY A 185 -3.11 -4.96 -12.56
C GLY A 185 -3.17 -6.16 -11.63
N ILE A 186 -2.05 -6.55 -11.01
CA ILE A 186 -1.92 -7.69 -10.11
C ILE A 186 -1.47 -7.18 -8.75
N VAL A 187 -2.12 -7.64 -7.68
CA VAL A 187 -1.71 -7.26 -6.32
C VAL A 187 -0.69 -8.26 -5.82
N HIS A 188 0.57 -7.83 -5.76
CA HIS A 188 1.69 -8.63 -5.26
C HIS A 188 1.75 -8.53 -3.72
N ALA A 189 1.06 -9.42 -3.01
CA ALA A 189 0.73 -9.25 -1.59
C ALA A 189 1.94 -9.16 -0.62
N GLN A 190 3.15 -9.53 -1.06
CA GLN A 190 4.39 -9.38 -0.30
C GLN A 190 4.99 -7.97 -0.43
N ASP A 191 4.76 -7.30 -1.56
CA ASP A 191 5.42 -6.04 -1.95
C ASP A 191 4.45 -4.86 -2.03
N GLU A 192 3.15 -5.10 -2.21
CA GLU A 192 2.15 -4.10 -2.57
C GLU A 192 0.86 -4.25 -1.74
N GLU A 193 0.30 -3.13 -1.29
CA GLU A 193 -0.97 -3.11 -0.53
C GLU A 193 -2.21 -3.04 -1.45
N CYS A 194 -2.02 -2.52 -2.67
CA CYS A 194 -3.02 -2.34 -3.71
C CYS A 194 -2.36 -2.34 -5.09
N ASP A 195 -3.17 -2.47 -6.14
CA ASP A 195 -2.79 -2.20 -7.52
C ASP A 195 -4.08 -1.76 -8.26
N ASP A 196 -4.04 -0.63 -8.96
CA ASP A 196 -5.15 -0.10 -9.76
C ASP A 196 -4.83 0.00 -11.26
N ALA A 197 -3.90 -0.84 -11.72
CA ALA A 197 -3.45 -1.00 -13.10
C ALA A 197 -2.91 0.30 -13.74
N ASN A 198 -2.46 1.24 -12.91
CA ASN A 198 -1.85 2.47 -13.38
C ASN A 198 -0.85 3.05 -12.35
N MET A 199 -0.26 4.21 -12.67
CA MET A 199 0.80 4.85 -11.88
C MET A 199 0.44 6.29 -11.53
N ILE A 200 -0.84 6.55 -11.25
CA ILE A 200 -1.36 7.85 -10.83
C ILE A 200 -1.32 7.89 -9.30
N ASP A 201 -0.83 8.99 -8.73
CA ASP A 201 -0.68 9.14 -7.27
C ASP A 201 -1.94 9.72 -6.59
N THR A 202 -3.09 9.71 -7.27
CA THR A 202 -4.29 10.46 -6.84
C THR A 202 -5.59 9.70 -7.05
N ASP A 203 -5.55 8.39 -7.22
CA ASP A 203 -6.69 7.48 -7.35
C ASP A 203 -6.64 6.35 -6.31
N ALA A 204 -7.07 5.13 -6.63
CA ALA A 204 -7.30 4.12 -5.61
C ALA A 204 -6.00 3.58 -5.00
N CYS A 205 -4.91 3.65 -5.75
CA CYS A 205 -3.60 3.19 -5.36
C CYS A 205 -2.54 4.21 -5.77
N THR A 206 -1.52 4.43 -4.95
CA THR A 206 -0.42 5.32 -5.37
C THR A 206 0.50 4.62 -6.38
N ALA A 207 1.35 5.39 -7.06
CA ALA A 207 2.44 4.86 -7.87
C ALA A 207 3.55 4.17 -7.03
N GLN A 208 3.38 4.10 -5.70
CA GLN A 208 4.20 3.31 -4.78
C GLN A 208 3.41 2.16 -4.16
N CYS A 209 2.25 1.82 -4.74
CA CYS A 209 1.37 0.73 -4.34
C CYS A 209 0.95 0.74 -2.86
N THR A 210 0.75 1.95 -2.34
CA THR A 210 0.14 2.19 -1.03
C THR A 210 -1.33 2.53 -1.22
N ALA A 211 -2.20 1.93 -0.42
CA ALA A 211 -3.64 2.17 -0.52
C ALA A 211 -3.99 3.62 -0.16
N SER A 212 -4.86 4.23 -0.97
CA SER A 212 -5.49 5.51 -0.63
C SER A 212 -6.26 5.40 0.68
N PHE A 213 -6.19 6.40 1.55
CA PHE A 213 -7.01 6.45 2.76
C PHE A 213 -7.47 7.87 3.10
N CYS A 214 -8.69 7.92 3.63
CA CYS A 214 -9.32 9.15 4.11
C CYS A 214 -8.56 9.75 5.31
N GLY A 215 -8.40 11.07 5.31
CA GLY A 215 -7.78 11.84 6.39
C GLY A 215 -6.27 11.99 6.28
N ASP A 216 -5.70 11.79 5.09
CA ASP A 216 -4.25 11.86 4.85
C ASP A 216 -3.79 13.20 4.23
N GLY A 217 -4.75 14.06 3.87
CA GLY A 217 -4.52 15.37 3.27
C GLY A 217 -4.49 15.37 1.75
N VAL A 218 -4.71 14.22 1.11
CA VAL A 218 -4.74 14.03 -0.35
C VAL A 218 -6.18 13.77 -0.76
N LEU A 219 -6.63 14.34 -1.89
CA LEU A 219 -7.96 14.05 -2.43
C LEU A 219 -7.88 12.94 -3.48
N TRP A 220 -8.41 11.75 -3.17
CA TRP A 220 -8.37 10.56 -4.02
C TRP A 220 -9.58 10.49 -5.00
N GLU A 221 -9.34 10.65 -6.29
CA GLU A 221 -10.38 10.74 -7.32
C GLU A 221 -11.20 9.43 -7.39
N GLY A 222 -12.52 9.56 -7.18
CA GLY A 222 -13.45 8.43 -7.26
C GLY A 222 -13.54 7.56 -5.99
N MET A 223 -12.61 7.71 -5.04
CA MET A 223 -12.65 7.05 -3.73
C MET A 223 -13.31 7.94 -2.68
N GLU A 224 -13.06 9.24 -2.73
CA GLU A 224 -13.59 10.22 -1.79
C GLU A 224 -13.98 11.53 -2.49
N THR A 225 -14.68 12.39 -1.75
CA THR A 225 -15.18 13.67 -2.27
C THR A 225 -14.72 14.87 -1.44
N CYS A 226 -14.17 14.61 -0.27
CA CYS A 226 -13.48 15.55 0.59
C CYS A 226 -12.34 14.81 1.29
N ASP A 227 -11.31 15.55 1.71
CA ASP A 227 -10.29 15.13 2.66
C ASP A 227 -9.82 16.41 3.37
N ASP A 228 -9.72 16.38 4.70
CA ASP A 228 -9.27 17.50 5.51
C ASP A 228 -8.03 17.18 6.37
N GLY A 229 -7.37 16.06 6.09
CA GLY A 229 -6.15 15.60 6.75
C GLY A 229 -6.35 15.10 8.17
N ASN A 230 -7.58 14.72 8.55
CA ASN A 230 -7.86 14.17 9.87
C ASN A 230 -9.00 13.12 9.85
N LEU A 231 -9.31 12.52 11.01
CA LEU A 231 -10.34 11.49 11.19
C LEU A 231 -11.37 11.87 12.26
N ILE A 232 -11.86 13.11 12.22
CA ILE A 232 -12.82 13.67 13.17
C ILE A 232 -14.19 13.78 12.48
N ASN A 233 -15.26 13.28 13.10
CA ASN A 233 -16.60 13.31 12.49
C ASN A 233 -17.35 14.64 12.64
N THR A 234 -16.81 15.57 13.44
CA THR A 234 -17.49 16.83 13.81
C THR A 234 -17.02 18.03 12.99
N ASP A 235 -16.34 17.80 11.87
CA ASP A 235 -15.89 18.81 10.91
C ASP A 235 -16.57 18.61 9.54
N ALA A 236 -16.12 19.37 8.54
CA ALA A 236 -16.73 19.36 7.22
C ALA A 236 -16.47 18.09 6.41
N CYS A 237 -15.48 17.27 6.81
CA CYS A 237 -15.13 16.03 6.13
C CYS A 237 -15.01 14.88 7.15
N PRO A 238 -16.14 14.27 7.53
CA PRO A 238 -16.13 13.16 8.48
C PRO A 238 -15.33 11.96 7.98
N THR A 239 -15.08 10.98 8.86
CA THR A 239 -14.32 9.75 8.56
C THR A 239 -14.90 8.87 7.45
N SER A 240 -16.11 9.20 6.96
CA SER A 240 -16.72 8.57 5.80
C SER A 240 -16.20 9.12 4.46
N CYS A 241 -15.42 10.20 4.47
CA CYS A 241 -14.90 10.89 3.28
C CYS A 241 -15.97 11.29 2.25
N GLN A 242 -17.16 11.52 2.78
CA GLN A 242 -18.26 12.23 2.14
C GLN A 242 -18.44 13.55 2.86
N PRO A 243 -18.88 14.62 2.19
CA PRO A 243 -19.06 15.91 2.83
C PRO A 243 -20.12 15.73 3.92
N ALA A 244 -19.91 16.40 5.05
CA ALA A 244 -20.84 16.29 6.16
C ALA A 244 -22.26 16.69 5.75
N VAL A 245 -23.27 15.97 6.26
CA VAL A 245 -24.67 16.19 5.89
C VAL A 245 -25.56 16.24 7.11
N CYS A 246 -26.53 17.16 7.06
CA CYS A 246 -27.63 17.21 8.01
C CYS A 246 -28.32 15.85 8.14
N GLY A 247 -28.44 15.34 9.37
CA GLY A 247 -29.03 14.02 9.63
C GLY A 247 -28.03 12.87 9.76
N ASP A 248 -26.71 13.11 9.78
CA ASP A 248 -25.69 12.05 9.80
C ASP A 248 -25.28 11.57 11.21
N GLY A 249 -25.85 12.15 12.26
CA GLY A 249 -25.61 11.80 13.66
C GLY A 249 -24.58 12.71 14.36
N PHE A 250 -23.96 13.65 13.67
CA PHE A 250 -22.90 14.52 14.20
C PHE A 250 -23.15 15.99 13.89
N VAL A 251 -23.22 16.85 14.91
CA VAL A 251 -23.24 18.31 14.66
C VAL A 251 -21.87 18.80 14.22
N GLN A 252 -21.74 19.28 12.97
CA GLN A 252 -20.44 19.70 12.44
C GLN A 252 -20.21 21.22 12.52
N GLN A 253 -19.11 21.62 13.16
CA GLN A 253 -18.88 23.02 13.51
C GLN A 253 -18.72 23.91 12.27
N GLY A 254 -19.65 24.85 12.10
CA GLY A 254 -19.61 25.83 10.99
C GLY A 254 -20.13 25.31 9.65
N VAL A 255 -20.59 24.06 9.61
CA VAL A 255 -21.37 23.49 8.50
C VAL A 255 -22.87 23.57 8.83
N GLU A 256 -23.22 23.19 10.06
CA GLU A 256 -24.60 23.16 10.55
C GLU A 256 -24.72 23.65 12.01
N GLU A 257 -25.94 24.06 12.41
CA GLU A 257 -26.21 24.58 13.77
C GLU A 257 -26.73 23.49 14.72
N CYS A 258 -27.26 22.41 14.17
CA CYS A 258 -27.84 21.24 14.82
C CYS A 258 -27.83 20.07 13.83
N ASP A 259 -28.19 18.88 14.27
CA ASP A 259 -28.39 17.71 13.41
C ASP A 259 -29.86 17.30 13.53
N ASP A 260 -30.65 17.36 12.45
CA ASP A 260 -32.08 17.02 12.47
C ASP A 260 -32.28 15.57 12.92
N GLY A 261 -31.40 14.65 12.47
CA GLY A 261 -31.52 13.23 12.75
C GLY A 261 -32.83 12.58 12.28
N ASN A 262 -33.77 13.35 11.70
CA ASN A 262 -35.06 12.88 11.23
C ASN A 262 -35.58 13.69 10.02
N MET A 263 -36.90 13.83 9.85
CA MET A 263 -37.50 14.49 8.66
C MET A 263 -38.63 15.47 9.06
N ILE A 264 -38.60 16.00 10.28
CA ILE A 264 -39.69 16.79 10.86
C ILE A 264 -39.21 18.23 11.01
N ASP A 265 -39.66 19.09 10.09
CA ASP A 265 -39.19 20.49 10.00
C ASP A 265 -39.53 21.40 11.20
N ASP A 266 -40.23 20.89 12.22
CA ASP A 266 -40.78 21.66 13.34
C ASP A 266 -40.26 21.18 14.71
N ASP A 267 -39.17 20.40 14.76
CA ASP A 267 -38.63 19.78 15.97
C ASP A 267 -37.33 20.44 16.51
N PHE A 268 -37.23 21.76 16.27
CA PHE A 268 -36.13 22.64 16.66
C PHE A 268 -34.87 22.58 15.78
N CYS A 269 -34.68 21.50 15.02
CA CYS A 269 -33.68 21.43 13.98
C CYS A 269 -34.38 21.24 12.64
N ALA A 270 -34.42 22.27 11.80
CA ALA A 270 -35.06 22.13 10.50
C ALA A 270 -34.34 21.08 9.64
N ASN A 271 -35.00 20.59 8.58
CA ASN A 271 -34.39 19.63 7.65
C ASN A 271 -33.18 20.18 6.88
N ASP A 272 -32.93 21.48 6.97
CA ASP A 272 -31.73 22.15 6.46
C ASP A 272 -30.69 22.44 7.56
N CYS A 273 -30.86 21.82 8.73
CA CYS A 273 -30.04 21.96 9.94
C CYS A 273 -29.79 23.41 10.39
N THR A 274 -30.78 24.27 10.10
CA THR A 274 -30.86 25.60 10.70
C THR A 274 -31.59 25.50 12.04
N GLY A 275 -31.04 26.18 13.06
CA GLY A 275 -31.70 26.28 14.35
C GLY A 275 -32.97 27.11 14.22
N LEU A 276 -34.14 26.52 14.47
CA LEU A 276 -35.43 27.22 14.36
C LEU A 276 -35.68 28.25 15.48
N GLY A 277 -34.71 28.41 16.39
CA GLY A 277 -34.74 29.38 17.46
C GLY A 277 -35.56 28.91 18.67
N TYR A 278 -35.00 29.17 19.85
CA TYR A 278 -35.50 28.66 21.12
C TYR A 278 -36.87 29.23 21.50
N ALA A 279 -37.93 28.46 21.29
CA ALA A 279 -39.17 28.67 22.03
C ALA A 279 -38.96 28.15 23.46
N PRO A 280 -39.24 28.95 24.51
CA PRO A 280 -38.94 28.59 25.90
C PRO A 280 -39.80 27.45 26.46
N CYS A 281 -40.64 26.82 25.64
CA CYS A 281 -41.34 25.58 25.94
C CYS A 281 -42.00 25.02 24.67
N PHE A 282 -41.98 23.69 24.52
CA PHE A 282 -42.78 22.98 23.53
C PHE A 282 -43.48 21.81 24.20
N GLU A 283 -44.80 21.80 24.11
CA GLU A 283 -45.63 20.68 24.55
C GLU A 283 -45.89 19.80 23.32
N SER A 284 -45.39 18.56 23.33
CA SER A 284 -45.68 17.64 22.24
C SER A 284 -47.13 17.14 22.41
N ASP A 285 -48.01 17.51 21.48
CA ASP A 285 -49.36 16.91 21.35
C ASP A 285 -49.31 15.49 20.75
N VAL A 286 -48.13 15.03 20.32
CA VAL A 286 -47.93 13.77 19.59
C VAL A 286 -46.67 13.06 20.11
N GLY A 287 -46.85 12.11 21.03
CA GLY A 287 -45.77 11.24 21.48
C GLY A 287 -45.35 10.29 20.35
N VAL A 288 -44.12 10.45 19.84
CA VAL A 288 -43.65 9.75 18.63
C VAL A 288 -43.51 8.23 18.81
N LEU A 289 -43.54 7.64 20.02
CA LEU A 289 -43.40 6.16 20.15
C LEU A 289 -44.36 5.42 21.10
N ASN A 290 -45.02 6.05 22.09
CA ASN A 290 -45.95 5.34 23.00
C ASN A 290 -47.22 6.11 23.40
N GLY A 291 -47.42 7.34 22.90
CA GLY A 291 -48.63 8.13 23.17
C GLY A 291 -48.72 8.82 24.54
N ASP A 292 -47.71 8.70 25.41
CA ASP A 292 -47.63 9.46 26.65
C ASP A 292 -46.98 10.85 26.41
N PRO A 293 -47.52 11.94 27.01
CA PRO A 293 -47.05 13.29 26.77
C PRO A 293 -45.72 13.59 27.49
N TRP A 294 -44.89 14.39 26.83
CA TRP A 294 -43.63 14.95 27.33
C TRP A 294 -43.48 16.40 26.87
N VAL A 295 -42.60 17.15 27.54
CA VAL A 295 -42.43 18.60 27.37
C VAL A 295 -40.95 18.94 27.33
N VAL A 296 -40.55 19.83 26.43
CA VAL A 296 -39.22 20.45 26.43
C VAL A 296 -39.26 21.66 27.38
N CYS A 297 -38.53 21.58 28.49
CA CYS A 297 -38.49 22.64 29.52
C CYS A 297 -37.45 23.73 29.19
N SER A 298 -36.36 23.37 28.52
CA SER A 298 -35.43 24.32 27.91
C SER A 298 -34.63 23.61 26.84
N ILE A 299 -34.26 24.31 25.78
CA ILE A 299 -33.41 23.79 24.72
C ILE A 299 -32.46 24.91 24.32
N ASP A 300 -31.17 24.57 24.21
CA ASP A 300 -30.12 25.41 23.64
C ASP A 300 -29.20 24.59 22.73
N GLN A 301 -28.22 25.22 22.07
CA GLN A 301 -27.28 24.57 21.14
C GLN A 301 -26.45 23.45 21.79
N ASN A 302 -26.34 23.43 23.11
CA ASN A 302 -25.54 22.47 23.86
C ASN A 302 -26.40 21.36 24.48
N GLY A 303 -27.72 21.54 24.58
CA GLY A 303 -28.58 20.50 25.12
C GLY A 303 -30.07 20.84 25.20
N ALA A 304 -30.89 19.79 25.29
CA ALA A 304 -32.32 19.87 25.60
C ALA A 304 -32.64 19.22 26.94
N TRP A 305 -33.29 20.00 27.80
CA TRP A 305 -33.89 19.52 29.03
C TRP A 305 -35.34 19.13 28.79
N VAL A 306 -35.60 17.83 28.89
CA VAL A 306 -36.89 17.23 28.60
C VAL A 306 -37.51 16.67 29.87
N SER A 307 -38.83 16.77 30.00
CA SER A 307 -39.58 16.32 31.15
C SER A 307 -40.83 15.53 30.74
N ALA A 308 -41.22 14.54 31.55
CA ALA A 308 -42.36 13.69 31.24
C ALA A 308 -43.13 13.19 32.47
N SER A 309 -44.32 12.63 32.25
CA SER A 309 -45.20 12.16 33.32
C SER A 309 -44.65 10.91 34.04
N THR A 310 -44.89 10.80 35.34
CA THR A 310 -44.45 9.68 36.20
C THR A 310 -45.10 8.34 35.88
N SER A 311 -46.13 8.31 35.04
CA SER A 311 -46.90 7.10 34.69
C SER A 311 -46.51 6.48 33.35
N GLY A 312 -45.71 7.17 32.54
CA GLY A 312 -45.37 6.73 31.19
C GLY A 312 -44.05 5.94 31.08
N THR A 313 -43.82 5.41 29.88
CA THR A 313 -42.56 4.76 29.50
C THR A 313 -41.99 5.39 28.24
N TYR A 314 -40.76 5.91 28.32
CA TYR A 314 -40.15 6.77 27.31
C TYR A 314 -38.85 6.16 26.79
N GLN A 315 -38.64 6.23 25.48
CA GLN A 315 -37.35 5.94 24.85
C GLN A 315 -36.57 7.26 24.80
N ALA A 316 -35.74 7.52 25.80
CA ALA A 316 -35.15 8.84 25.99
C ALA A 316 -34.09 9.15 24.91
N ASP A 317 -33.37 8.13 24.44
CA ASP A 317 -32.47 8.19 23.28
C ASP A 317 -33.22 8.64 22.02
N GLN A 318 -34.38 8.06 21.74
CA GLN A 318 -35.18 8.39 20.56
C GLN A 318 -35.76 9.81 20.64
N ILE A 319 -36.11 10.26 21.85
CA ILE A 319 -36.61 11.64 22.05
C ILE A 319 -35.46 12.64 21.94
N CYS A 320 -34.26 12.31 22.41
CA CYS A 320 -33.09 13.16 22.18
C CYS A 320 -32.78 13.28 20.69
N ASN A 321 -32.77 12.16 19.96
CA ASN A 321 -32.54 12.17 18.51
C ASN A 321 -33.61 13.00 17.79
N PHE A 322 -34.87 12.89 18.21
CA PHE A 322 -35.96 13.71 17.67
C PHE A 322 -35.78 15.21 17.94
N LEU A 323 -35.08 15.60 19.00
CA LEU A 323 -34.78 17.00 19.31
C LEU A 323 -33.46 17.48 18.70
N GLY A 324 -32.83 16.65 17.86
CA GLY A 324 -31.52 16.91 17.25
C GLY A 324 -30.33 16.78 18.19
N PHE A 325 -30.44 15.88 19.19
CA PHE A 325 -29.36 15.54 20.11
C PHE A 325 -29.03 14.04 20.07
N ASN A 326 -27.75 13.70 19.99
CA ASN A 326 -27.31 12.30 19.84
C ASN A 326 -26.95 11.60 21.18
N THR A 327 -26.78 12.36 22.26
CA THR A 327 -26.37 11.82 23.57
C THR A 327 -27.41 12.11 24.64
N LEU A 328 -27.71 11.11 25.47
CA LEU A 328 -28.47 11.27 26.72
C LEU A 328 -27.48 11.33 27.90
N SER A 329 -27.28 12.51 28.50
CA SER A 329 -26.21 12.76 29.48
C SER A 329 -26.63 12.53 30.92
N GLU A 330 -27.80 13.02 31.34
CA GLU A 330 -28.28 12.95 32.71
C GLU A 330 -29.78 12.60 32.77
N TRP A 331 -30.20 11.83 33.78
CA TRP A 331 -31.62 11.50 33.99
C TRP A 331 -31.94 11.32 35.47
N GLY A 332 -33.19 11.61 35.85
CA GLY A 332 -33.67 11.38 37.22
C GLY A 332 -34.99 12.08 37.55
N GLY A 333 -35.22 12.29 38.85
CA GLY A 333 -36.08 13.33 39.39
C GLY A 333 -37.06 12.90 40.50
N THR A 334 -37.04 13.63 41.62
CA THR A 334 -38.01 13.50 42.71
C THR A 334 -39.37 14.08 42.33
N CYS A 335 -40.42 13.75 43.10
CA CYS A 335 -41.67 14.52 43.12
C CYS A 335 -41.38 16.01 43.35
N GLY A 336 -41.24 16.78 42.28
CA GLY A 336 -40.84 18.18 42.30
C GLY A 336 -40.63 18.71 40.88
N ASN A 337 -41.40 19.75 40.53
CA ASN A 337 -41.30 20.64 39.38
C ASN A 337 -40.78 20.04 38.06
N VAL A 338 -41.58 19.15 37.45
CA VAL A 338 -41.76 19.16 35.98
C VAL A 338 -42.31 20.53 35.63
N CYS A 339 -41.54 21.40 34.95
CA CYS A 339 -42.01 22.69 34.45
C CYS A 339 -43.13 23.33 35.32
N GLY A 340 -42.91 23.31 36.65
CA GLY A 340 -43.85 23.67 37.72
C GLY A 340 -45.19 22.91 37.76
N PHE A 341 -45.33 21.80 38.51
CA PHE A 341 -46.68 21.35 38.91
C PHE A 341 -46.90 20.46 40.18
N CYS A 342 -47.75 20.97 41.10
CA CYS A 342 -48.59 20.29 42.12
C CYS A 342 -49.93 21.08 42.25
N GLU A 343 -51.11 20.41 42.09
CA GLU A 343 -52.53 20.89 41.75
C GLU A 343 -53.11 21.16 40.28
N ASN A 344 -53.13 20.19 39.33
CA ASN A 344 -53.53 20.25 37.89
C ASN A 344 -52.70 21.01 36.79
N ASP A 345 -52.26 20.23 35.79
CA ASP A 345 -51.81 20.55 34.41
C ASP A 345 -50.36 21.02 34.13
N THR A 346 -49.70 20.36 33.16
CA THR A 346 -48.37 20.73 32.58
C THR A 346 -48.48 22.08 31.89
N THR A 347 -47.64 23.05 32.25
CA THR A 347 -47.62 24.33 31.51
C THR A 347 -46.21 24.92 31.41
N CYS A 348 -45.95 25.54 30.27
CA CYS A 348 -44.79 26.37 29.93
C CYS A 348 -44.40 27.51 30.90
N GLU A 349 -45.26 27.90 31.83
CA GLU A 349 -45.17 29.22 32.47
C GLU A 349 -44.30 29.25 33.75
N ASN A 350 -43.80 28.12 34.24
CA ASN A 350 -42.91 28.03 35.42
C ASN A 350 -41.88 26.88 35.30
N THR A 351 -40.82 27.05 34.52
CA THR A 351 -39.87 25.97 34.17
C THR A 351 -39.19 25.23 35.34
N GLY A 352 -39.15 25.77 36.56
CA GLY A 352 -38.54 25.09 37.73
C GLY A 352 -37.00 25.06 37.66
N ASP A 353 -36.37 24.22 38.49
CA ASP A 353 -34.90 24.05 38.55
C ASP A 353 -34.50 22.66 38.00
N MET A 354 -33.43 22.60 37.20
CA MET A 354 -32.86 21.34 36.68
C MET A 354 -32.16 20.56 37.81
N ASN A 355 -32.69 19.40 38.19
CA ASN A 355 -32.20 18.63 39.34
C ASN A 355 -32.50 17.13 39.25
N PHE A 356 -31.51 16.32 38.86
CA PHE A 356 -31.63 14.88 38.61
C PHE A 356 -31.64 13.97 39.86
N ASN A 357 -32.07 14.47 41.02
CA ASN A 357 -32.05 13.70 42.26
C ASN A 357 -33.23 12.70 42.35
N GLY A 358 -32.92 11.39 42.31
CA GLY A 358 -33.79 10.24 42.69
C GLY A 358 -34.89 9.85 41.69
N GLY A 359 -35.19 8.56 41.50
CA GLY A 359 -36.30 8.07 40.64
C GLY A 359 -35.91 7.72 39.20
N GLY A 360 -36.58 6.70 38.62
CA GLY A 360 -36.31 6.13 37.28
C GLY A 360 -35.82 4.68 37.34
N ASP A 361 -36.46 3.75 36.63
CA ASP A 361 -35.99 2.36 36.53
C ASP A 361 -34.77 2.28 35.59
N THR A 362 -33.75 1.47 35.92
CA THR A 362 -32.45 1.46 35.22
C THR A 362 -32.43 0.64 33.92
N ASN A 363 -33.58 0.42 33.28
CA ASN A 363 -33.69 -0.44 32.10
C ASN A 363 -33.33 0.33 30.82
N TRP A 364 -32.04 0.62 30.65
CA TRP A 364 -31.52 1.33 29.48
C TRP A 364 -31.92 0.71 28.13
N PRO A 365 -32.27 1.50 27.09
CA PRO A 365 -32.50 2.97 27.04
C PRO A 365 -33.95 3.39 27.38
N GLN A 366 -34.76 2.44 27.86
CA GLN A 366 -36.16 2.64 28.17
C GLN A 366 -36.33 3.17 29.60
N LEU A 367 -36.68 4.45 29.72
CA LEU A 367 -36.91 5.08 31.01
C LEU A 367 -38.37 4.93 31.44
N ALA A 368 -38.59 4.39 32.64
CA ALA A 368 -39.90 4.31 33.29
C ALA A 368 -39.88 5.11 34.58
N PHE A 369 -41.00 5.75 34.95
CA PHE A 369 -41.16 6.55 36.17
C PHE A 369 -40.18 7.75 36.30
N THR A 370 -39.48 8.12 35.23
CA THR A 370 -38.52 9.24 35.22
C THR A 370 -39.27 10.55 34.92
N VAL A 371 -38.85 11.67 35.51
CA VAL A 371 -39.57 12.96 35.37
C VAL A 371 -38.78 14.04 34.62
N HIS A 372 -37.47 13.89 34.41
CA HIS A 372 -36.73 14.65 33.41
C HIS A 372 -35.40 14.00 33.00
N TRP A 373 -34.87 14.40 31.85
CA TRP A 373 -33.57 14.01 31.33
C TRP A 373 -32.94 15.13 30.50
N LEU A 374 -31.63 15.03 30.29
CA LEU A 374 -30.83 15.96 29.50
C LEU A 374 -30.29 15.27 28.26
N CYS A 375 -30.59 15.86 27.11
CA CYS A 375 -30.03 15.51 25.82
C CYS A 375 -28.89 16.48 25.48
N THR A 376 -27.78 16.00 24.94
CA THR A 376 -26.57 16.76 24.61
C THR A 376 -25.93 16.24 23.33
N ASN A 377 -24.94 16.97 22.79
CA ASN A 377 -24.14 16.58 21.62
C ASN A 377 -22.68 16.23 21.95
N GLU A 378 -22.37 16.01 23.24
CA GLU A 378 -21.02 15.64 23.72
C GLU A 378 -20.69 14.15 23.59
#